data_AF-A0A844ZXX2-F1
#
_entry.id   AF-A0A844ZXX2-F1
#
_cell.length_a   1.000
_cell.length_b   1.000
_cell.length_c   1.000
_cell.angle_alpha   90.00
_cell.angle_beta   90.00
_cell.angle_gamma   90.00
#
_symmetry.space_group_name_H-M   'P 1'
#
loop_
_entity.id
_entity.type
_entity.pdbx_description
1 polymer ?
#
loop_
_entity_poly.entity_id
_entity_poly.type
_entity_poly.pdbx_seq_one_letter_code
_entity_poly.pdbx_strand_id
1 'polypeptide(L)'
;MAAALLILGASLLVREWTVRPVQWSALDRPFAPCGEGRGASACVIDGDTLAIGQRRVRLTGYDAPEIAGACEAERRLAVVARDELARWASLGPFELDGGAEPPRDTYGRELRAARRGDELLADTMVQRQLARRSRLDRGWC
;
A
#
# COMPACT_ATOMS: atom_id res chain seq x y z
N MET A 1 -11.21 48.50 -49.24
CA MET A 1 -10.90 48.28 -47.82
C MET A 1 -12.03 47.50 -47.19
N ALA A 2 -11.75 46.28 -46.72
CA ALA A 2 -12.41 45.60 -45.59
C ALA A 2 -11.86 44.16 -45.57
N ALA A 3 -10.82 43.94 -44.76
CA ALA A 3 -10.30 42.61 -44.50
C ALA A 3 -11.23 41.93 -43.48
N ALA A 4 -11.92 40.87 -43.91
CA ALA A 4 -12.61 39.97 -42.99
C ALA A 4 -11.60 38.89 -42.55
N LEU A 5 -11.05 39.06 -41.35
CA LEU A 5 -10.26 38.06 -40.64
C LEU A 5 -11.18 36.88 -40.27
N LEU A 6 -11.11 35.81 -41.06
CA LEU A 6 -11.63 34.51 -40.64
C LEU A 6 -10.59 33.87 -39.70
N ILE A 7 -10.81 34.02 -38.40
CA ILE A 7 -10.08 33.28 -37.38
C ILE A 7 -10.42 31.79 -37.56
N LEU A 8 -9.42 31.01 -37.99
CA LEU A 8 -9.43 29.56 -37.94
C LEU A 8 -9.71 29.12 -36.50
N GLY A 9 -10.94 28.67 -36.23
CA GLY A 9 -11.30 28.03 -34.96
C GLY A 9 -10.55 26.71 -34.83
N ALA A 10 -9.45 26.73 -34.08
CA ALA A 10 -8.69 25.55 -33.68
C ALA A 10 -9.60 24.63 -32.85
N SER A 11 -10.27 23.71 -33.55
CA SER A 11 -11.22 22.79 -32.96
C SER A 11 -10.48 21.62 -32.31
N LEU A 12 -10.60 21.54 -30.99
CA LEU A 12 -10.71 20.30 -30.22
C LEU A 12 -9.54 19.31 -30.33
N LEU A 13 -8.41 19.66 -29.71
CA LEU A 13 -7.52 18.67 -29.11
C LEU A 13 -7.42 18.92 -27.60
N VAL A 14 -8.58 19.02 -26.93
CA VAL A 14 -8.61 18.74 -25.50
C VAL A 14 -8.40 17.23 -25.39
N ARG A 15 -7.14 16.81 -25.39
CA ARG A 15 -6.77 15.46 -24.95
C ARG A 15 -7.40 15.31 -23.58
N GLU A 16 -8.44 14.50 -23.49
CA GLU A 16 -9.10 14.17 -22.26
C GLU A 16 -8.05 13.48 -21.37
N TRP A 17 -7.48 14.25 -20.43
CA TRP A 17 -6.70 13.71 -19.34
C TRP A 17 -7.68 12.95 -18.43
N THR A 18 -8.12 11.78 -18.90
CA THR A 18 -8.99 10.90 -18.11
C THR A 18 -8.16 10.33 -16.99
N VAL A 19 -8.40 10.82 -15.76
CA VAL A 19 -7.88 10.18 -14.55
C VAL A 19 -8.49 8.79 -14.51
N ARG A 20 -7.68 7.76 -14.74
CA ARG A 20 -8.15 6.38 -14.59
C ARG A 20 -8.55 6.16 -13.13
N PRO A 21 -9.77 5.66 -12.86
CA PRO A 21 -10.15 5.37 -11.48
C PRO A 21 -9.20 4.33 -10.91
N VAL A 22 -8.83 4.51 -9.64
CA VAL A 22 -8.01 3.56 -8.90
C VAL A 22 -8.74 2.21 -8.88
N GLN A 23 -8.11 1.19 -9.44
CA GLN A 23 -8.67 -0.16 -9.48
C GLN A 23 -8.31 -0.92 -8.21
N TRP A 24 -9.34 -1.36 -7.49
CA TRP A 24 -9.23 -2.19 -6.31
C TRP A 24 -9.53 -3.64 -6.66
N SER A 25 -8.70 -4.55 -6.16
CA SER A 25 -8.84 -6.00 -6.39
C SER A 25 -8.93 -6.72 -5.06
N ALA A 26 -9.95 -7.55 -4.90
CA ALA A 26 -10.13 -8.36 -3.70
C ALA A 26 -9.01 -9.40 -3.55
N LEU A 27 -8.60 -9.61 -2.31
CA LEU A 27 -7.63 -10.59 -1.88
C LEU A 27 -8.23 -11.40 -0.73
N ASP A 28 -8.47 -12.67 -1.02
CA ASP A 28 -9.02 -13.63 -0.08
C ASP A 28 -8.04 -14.81 0.05
N ARG A 29 -7.16 -14.71 1.04
CA ARG A 29 -6.13 -15.71 1.36
C ARG A 29 -5.86 -15.69 2.87
N PRO A 30 -5.49 -16.84 3.47
CA PRO A 30 -5.03 -16.85 4.85
C PRO A 30 -3.69 -16.11 4.96
N PHE A 31 -3.55 -15.31 6.02
CA PHE A 31 -2.31 -14.62 6.37
C PHE A 31 -1.81 -15.06 7.75
N ALA A 32 -0.50 -15.15 7.88
CA ALA A 32 0.21 -15.36 9.13
C ALA A 32 1.57 -14.65 9.03
N PRO A 33 2.26 -14.41 10.14
CA PRO A 33 3.67 -14.03 10.07
C PRO A 33 4.48 -15.03 9.23
N CYS A 34 5.41 -14.52 8.44
CA CYS A 34 6.26 -15.38 7.61
C CYS A 34 7.11 -16.31 8.47
N GLY A 35 7.19 -17.59 8.07
CA GLY A 35 7.89 -18.64 8.83
C GLY A 35 7.04 -19.35 9.89
N GLU A 36 5.89 -18.78 10.27
CA GLU A 36 4.99 -19.37 11.29
C GLU A 36 3.82 -20.16 10.66
N GLY A 37 3.50 -19.92 9.38
CA GLY A 37 2.45 -20.63 8.65
C GLY A 37 2.97 -21.83 7.85
N ARG A 38 2.37 -23.02 8.03
CA ARG A 38 2.67 -24.20 7.19
C ARG A 38 2.14 -23.99 5.76
N GLY A 39 3.02 -23.76 4.79
CA GLY A 39 2.67 -23.74 3.37
C GLY A 39 1.79 -22.55 2.92
N ALA A 40 1.75 -21.46 3.68
CA ALA A 40 0.94 -20.30 3.34
C ALA A 40 1.46 -19.62 2.06
N SER A 41 0.59 -19.51 1.04
CA SER A 41 0.90 -18.78 -0.20
C SER A 41 0.94 -17.26 0.00
N ALA A 42 0.57 -16.78 1.19
CA ALA A 42 0.68 -15.39 1.59
C ALA A 42 1.10 -15.29 3.07
N CYS A 43 1.97 -14.34 3.41
CA CYS A 43 2.41 -14.09 4.79
C CYS A 43 2.81 -12.63 4.99
N VAL A 44 2.91 -12.22 6.26
CA VAL A 44 3.32 -10.87 6.68
C VAL A 44 4.78 -10.89 7.12
N ILE A 45 5.60 -10.04 6.51
CA ILE A 45 7.04 -9.93 6.82
C ILE A 45 7.19 -8.95 8.00
N ASP A 46 6.77 -7.71 7.79
CA ASP A 46 6.87 -6.59 8.74
C ASP A 46 5.52 -5.84 8.79
N GLY A 47 5.39 -4.79 9.60
CA GLY A 47 4.13 -4.06 9.78
C GLY A 47 3.55 -3.37 8.54
N ASP A 48 4.26 -3.35 7.42
CA ASP A 48 3.81 -2.78 6.14
C ASP A 48 4.20 -3.61 4.91
N THR A 49 4.70 -4.82 5.09
CA THR A 49 5.22 -5.62 3.98
C THR A 49 4.61 -7.02 3.95
N LEU A 50 3.92 -7.33 2.85
CA LEU A 50 3.31 -8.64 2.58
C LEU A 50 4.13 -9.43 1.55
N ALA A 51 4.20 -10.74 1.73
CA ALA A 51 4.62 -11.71 0.73
C ALA A 51 3.40 -12.45 0.20
N ILE A 52 3.19 -12.48 -1.13
CA ILE A 52 2.06 -13.20 -1.76
C ILE A 52 2.60 -13.98 -2.96
N GLY A 53 2.88 -15.27 -2.77
CA GLY A 53 3.63 -16.08 -3.73
C GLY A 53 5.02 -15.47 -3.96
N GLN A 54 5.31 -15.13 -5.22
CA GLN A 54 6.55 -14.45 -5.61
C GLN A 54 6.47 -12.92 -5.45
N ARG A 55 5.29 -12.37 -5.16
CA ARG A 55 5.09 -10.92 -5.04
C ARG A 55 5.53 -10.45 -3.66
N ARG A 56 6.18 -9.29 -3.63
CA ARG A 56 6.39 -8.48 -2.43
C ARG A 56 5.56 -7.22 -2.57
N VAL A 57 4.73 -6.94 -1.56
CA VAL A 57 3.84 -5.78 -1.55
C VAL A 57 4.22 -4.91 -0.36
N ARG A 58 4.65 -3.67 -0.63
CA ARG A 58 4.84 -2.62 0.36
C ARG A 58 3.56 -1.80 0.44
N LEU A 59 2.92 -1.86 1.59
CA LEU A 59 1.69 -1.15 1.88
C LEU A 59 1.98 0.35 1.99
N THR A 60 1.15 1.17 1.36
CA THR A 60 1.34 2.63 1.26
C THR A 60 0.41 3.39 2.19
N GLY A 61 0.67 4.70 2.34
CA GLY A 61 -0.09 5.58 3.23
C GLY A 61 0.38 5.58 4.69
N TYR A 62 1.36 4.73 5.02
CA TYR A 62 2.03 4.70 6.31
C TYR A 62 3.44 4.05 6.24
N ASP A 63 4.18 4.21 7.33
CA ASP A 63 5.47 3.59 7.60
C ASP A 63 5.39 2.82 8.91
N ALA A 64 5.88 1.59 8.92
CA ALA A 64 5.94 0.74 10.12
C ALA A 64 7.39 0.55 10.58
N PRO A 65 7.61 0.24 11.87
CA PRO A 65 8.91 -0.21 12.35
C PRO A 65 9.28 -1.54 11.69
N GLU A 66 10.58 -1.69 11.39
CA GLU A 66 11.10 -2.85 10.66
C GLU A 66 11.56 -3.96 11.62
N ILE A 67 11.34 -5.23 11.28
CA ILE A 67 11.78 -6.36 12.13
C ILE A 67 13.32 -6.37 12.28
N ALA A 68 14.03 -5.91 11.25
CA ALA A 68 15.48 -5.71 11.27
C ALA A 68 15.91 -4.34 11.85
N GLY A 69 15.03 -3.68 12.60
CA GLY A 69 15.19 -2.32 13.11
C GLY A 69 16.50 -2.06 13.87
N ALA A 70 16.89 -0.78 13.92
CA ALA A 70 18.17 -0.31 14.43
C ALA A 70 18.33 -0.50 15.95
N CYS A 71 17.24 -0.38 16.71
CA CYS A 71 17.25 -0.54 18.17
C CYS A 71 16.22 -1.57 18.67
N GLU A 72 16.33 -1.96 19.94
CA GLU A 72 15.43 -2.95 20.53
C GLU A 72 13.98 -2.46 20.63
N ALA A 73 13.78 -1.17 20.90
CA ALA A 73 12.44 -0.57 20.95
C ALA A 73 11.73 -0.71 19.61
N GLU A 74 12.41 -0.36 18.51
CA GLU A 74 11.91 -0.54 17.15
C GLU A 74 11.56 -2.00 16.86
N ARG A 75 12.48 -2.93 17.12
CA ARG A 75 12.24 -4.36 16.84
C ARG A 75 11.06 -4.92 17.62
N ARG A 76 10.87 -4.51 18.88
CA ARG A 76 9.69 -4.90 19.68
C ARG A 76 8.41 -4.34 19.07
N LEU A 77 8.39 -3.07 18.69
CA LEU A 77 7.22 -2.46 18.05
C LEU A 77 6.94 -3.06 16.66
N ALA A 78 7.98 -3.44 15.92
CA ALA A 78 7.87 -4.10 14.61
C ALA A 78 7.14 -5.44 14.71
N VAL A 79 7.43 -6.25 15.74
CA VAL A 79 6.70 -7.50 15.99
C VAL A 79 5.22 -7.22 16.26
N VAL A 80 4.90 -6.23 17.09
CA VAL A 80 3.50 -5.86 17.37
C VAL A 80 2.79 -5.37 16.10
N ALA A 81 3.45 -4.54 15.29
CA ALA A 81 2.90 -4.03 14.04
C ALA A 81 2.67 -5.16 13.01
N ARG A 82 3.62 -6.08 12.87
CA ARG A 82 3.52 -7.27 12.01
C ARG A 82 2.34 -8.16 12.42
N ASP A 83 2.22 -8.44 13.72
CA ASP A 83 1.19 -9.33 14.24
C ASP A 83 -0.21 -8.69 14.10
N GLU A 84 -0.31 -7.38 14.29
CA GLU A 84 -1.54 -6.65 14.01
C GLU A 84 -1.92 -6.69 12.53
N LEU A 85 -0.96 -6.51 11.62
CA LEU A 85 -1.20 -6.63 10.19
C LEU A 85 -1.67 -8.04 9.82
N ALA A 86 -1.03 -9.08 10.37
CA ALA A 86 -1.46 -10.46 10.16
C ALA A 86 -2.87 -10.70 10.69
N ARG A 87 -3.21 -10.17 11.87
CA ARG A 87 -4.55 -10.24 12.45
C ARG A 87 -5.57 -9.55 11.55
N TRP A 88 -5.31 -8.31 11.13
CA TRP A 88 -6.20 -7.52 10.27
C TRP A 88 -6.44 -8.21 8.93
N ALA A 89 -5.39 -8.75 8.30
CA ALA A 89 -5.49 -9.48 7.04
C ALA A 89 -6.30 -10.78 7.19
N SER A 90 -6.21 -11.44 8.35
CA SER A 90 -6.93 -12.70 8.63
C SER A 90 -8.37 -12.53 9.09
N LEU A 91 -8.87 -11.31 9.30
CA LEU A 91 -10.29 -11.07 9.62
C LEU A 91 -11.23 -11.37 8.44
N GLY A 92 -10.72 -11.69 7.25
CA GLY A 92 -11.49 -11.94 6.03
C GLY A 92 -10.97 -11.17 4.83
N PRO A 93 -11.68 -11.17 3.69
CA PRO A 93 -11.23 -10.52 2.46
C PRO A 93 -10.97 -9.03 2.63
N PHE A 94 -9.95 -8.54 1.93
CA PHE A 94 -9.62 -7.13 1.82
C PHE A 94 -9.23 -6.79 0.38
N GLU A 95 -9.08 -5.51 0.05
CA GLU A 95 -8.74 -5.06 -1.31
C GLU A 95 -7.37 -4.42 -1.34
N LEU A 96 -6.67 -4.59 -2.47
CA LEU A 96 -5.45 -3.86 -2.82
C LEU A 96 -5.70 -2.98 -4.03
N ASP A 97 -5.16 -1.76 -4.03
CA ASP A 97 -5.27 -0.83 -5.17
C ASP A 97 -4.25 -1.11 -6.29
N GLY A 98 -4.22 -0.29 -7.34
CA GLY A 98 -3.17 -0.33 -8.37
C GLY A 98 -3.37 -1.37 -9.49
N GLY A 99 -4.48 -2.11 -9.49
CA GLY A 99 -4.85 -3.01 -10.61
C GLY A 99 -3.80 -4.09 -10.95
N ALA A 100 -3.67 -4.42 -12.24
CA ALA A 100 -2.75 -5.46 -12.72
C ALA A 100 -1.27 -5.02 -12.72
N GLU A 101 -1.02 -3.72 -12.93
CA GLU A 101 0.33 -3.14 -13.06
C GLU A 101 0.53 -2.02 -12.01
N PRO A 102 0.70 -2.38 -10.73
CA PRO A 102 0.93 -1.39 -9.69
C PRO A 102 2.32 -0.73 -9.87
N PRO A 103 2.50 0.50 -9.37
CA PRO A 103 3.84 1.07 -9.23
C PRO A 103 4.72 0.17 -8.35
N ARG A 104 6.04 0.24 -8.58
CA ARG A 104 7.03 -0.52 -7.81
C ARG A 104 8.10 0.40 -7.24
N ASP A 105 8.63 0.04 -6.08
CA ASP A 105 9.81 0.72 -5.53
C ASP A 105 11.12 0.22 -6.18
N THR A 106 12.24 0.81 -5.77
CA THR A 106 13.58 0.46 -6.28
C THR A 106 14.01 -0.98 -5.96
N TYR A 107 13.35 -1.63 -5.01
CA TYR A 107 13.56 -3.04 -4.66
C TYR A 107 12.62 -3.98 -5.42
N GLY A 108 11.78 -3.44 -6.31
CA GLY A 108 10.81 -4.19 -7.10
C GLY A 108 9.54 -4.58 -6.35
N ARG A 109 9.32 -4.09 -5.12
CA ARG A 109 8.09 -4.34 -4.36
C ARG A 109 6.95 -3.55 -4.96
N GLU A 110 5.78 -4.17 -5.09
CA GLU A 110 4.56 -3.47 -5.47
C GLU A 110 4.18 -2.46 -4.39
N LEU A 111 3.86 -1.24 -4.78
CA LEU A 111 3.32 -0.21 -3.90
C LEU A 111 1.80 -0.26 -3.99
N ARG A 112 1.16 -0.65 -2.87
CA ARG A 112 -0.29 -0.86 -2.82
C ARG A 112 -0.87 -0.23 -1.56
N ALA A 113 -2.00 0.47 -1.64
CA ALA A 113 -2.86 0.71 -0.49
C ALA A 113 -3.73 -0.53 -0.23
N ALA A 114 -4.09 -0.76 1.04
CA ALA A 114 -5.03 -1.82 1.42
C ALA A 114 -6.25 -1.24 2.14
N ARG A 115 -7.42 -1.83 1.90
CA ARG A 115 -8.67 -1.44 2.57
C ARG A 115 -9.62 -2.61 2.80
N ARG A 116 -10.56 -2.43 3.72
CA ARG A 116 -11.71 -3.31 3.91
C ARG A 116 -12.98 -2.45 3.94
N GLY A 117 -13.77 -2.50 2.86
CA GLY A 117 -14.84 -1.52 2.67
C GLY A 117 -14.26 -0.10 2.61
N ASP A 118 -14.75 0.78 3.47
CA ASP A 118 -14.28 2.18 3.55
C ASP A 118 -13.09 2.36 4.53
N GLU A 119 -12.68 1.31 5.25
CA GLU A 119 -11.55 1.38 6.20
C GLU A 119 -10.22 1.17 5.47
N LEU A 120 -9.39 2.22 5.41
CA LEU A 120 -7.99 2.11 4.97
C LEU A 120 -7.14 1.49 6.08
N LEU A 121 -6.35 0.47 5.74
CA LEU A 121 -5.40 -0.15 6.68
C LEU A 121 -4.43 0.87 7.27
N ALA A 122 -3.99 1.85 6.47
CA ALA A 122 -3.09 2.90 6.92
C ALA A 122 -3.64 3.67 8.12
N ASP A 123 -4.95 3.91 8.15
CA ASP A 123 -5.61 4.65 9.22
C ASP A 123 -5.65 3.79 10.48
N THR A 124 -5.98 2.51 10.34
CA THR A 124 -5.99 1.53 11.44
C THR A 124 -4.62 1.39 12.09
N MET A 125 -3.55 1.23 11.29
CA MET A 125 -2.20 1.08 11.80
C MET A 125 -1.70 2.35 12.51
N VAL A 126 -1.99 3.53 11.95
CA VAL A 126 -1.59 4.82 12.55
C VAL A 126 -2.37 5.12 13.83
N GLN A 127 -3.69 4.89 13.85
CA GLN A 127 -4.52 5.10 15.04
C GLN A 127 -4.09 4.20 16.21
N ARG A 128 -3.61 2.99 15.92
CA ARG A 128 -3.08 2.05 16.90
C ARG A 128 -1.64 2.35 17.34
N GLN A 129 -1.03 3.43 16.81
CA GLN A 129 0.36 3.81 17.08
C GLN A 129 1.38 2.74 16.68
N LEU A 130 1.04 1.90 15.69
CA LEU A 130 1.91 0.87 15.13
C LEU A 130 2.58 1.30 13.83
N ALA A 131 2.23 2.50 13.35
CA ALA A 131 2.70 3.10 12.14
C ALA A 131 2.62 4.63 12.20
N ARG A 132 3.30 5.30 11.28
CA ARG A 132 3.26 6.77 11.10
C ARG A 132 2.95 7.14 9.66
N ARG A 133 2.36 8.31 9.43
CA ARG A 133 2.02 8.78 8.07
C ARG A 133 3.25 9.15 7.22
N SER A 134 4.35 9.53 7.86
CA SER A 134 5.55 10.02 7.20
C SER A 134 6.79 9.33 7.76
N ARG A 135 7.73 8.98 6.88
CA ARG A 135 9.08 8.49 7.24
C ARG A 135 9.97 9.57 7.86
N LEU A 136 9.54 10.83 7.85
CA LEU A 136 10.33 11.99 8.31
C LEU A 136 10.24 12.21 9.82
N ASP A 137 9.40 11.45 10.53
CA ASP A 137 9.46 11.45 11.99
C ASP A 137 10.77 10.80 12.44
N ARG A 138 11.32 11.25 13.58
CA ARG A 138 12.53 10.68 14.21
C ARG A 138 12.35 9.16 14.26
N GLY A 139 13.37 8.34 14.01
CA GLY A 139 13.20 6.88 13.86
C GLY A 139 12.42 6.16 14.96
N TRP A 140 12.35 4.84 14.90
CA TRP A 140 11.59 4.04 15.88
C TRP A 140 12.35 3.79 17.20
N CYS A 141 13.34 4.65 17.45
CA CYS A 141 14.13 4.80 18.66
C CYS A 141 13.85 6.21 19.20
#